data_AF-A0A0W7YUV0-F1
#
_entry.id   AF-A0A0W7YUV0-F1
#
_cell.length_a   1.000
_cell.length_b   1.000
_cell.length_c   1.000
_cell.angle_alpha   90.00
_cell.angle_beta   90.00
_cell.angle_gamma   90.00
#
_symmetry.space_group_name_H-M   'P 1'
#
loop_
_entity.id
_entity.type
_entity.pdbx_description
1 polymer ?
#
loop_
_entity_poly.entity_id
_entity_poly.type
_entity_poly.pdbx_seq_one_letter_code
_entity_poly.pdbx_strand_id
1 'polypeptide(L)'
;MVCWVWEHDDQLVCAQGGPSATVITVQLKNGQQLQARVDKAKGEPYNPMSGDEMRNKYLDCLAFAGIPEAQARSSLQRLSQLEREAQAGQVLSALVVPKEENNT
;
A
#
# COMPACT_ATOMS: atom_id res chain seq x y z
N MET A 1 -3.05 12.27 -27.08
CA MET A 1 -3.69 13.21 -26.15
C MET A 1 -4.81 12.47 -25.45
N VAL A 2 -4.65 12.16 -24.17
CA VAL A 2 -5.72 11.59 -23.32
C VAL A 2 -6.30 12.79 -22.58
N CYS A 3 -7.57 13.11 -22.82
CA CYS A 3 -8.25 14.19 -22.10
C CYS A 3 -8.76 13.58 -20.79
N TRP A 4 -8.15 13.95 -19.67
CA TRP A 4 -8.64 13.56 -18.35
C TRP A 4 -9.76 14.52 -17.96
N VAL A 5 -10.98 14.00 -17.87
CA VAL A 5 -12.12 14.73 -17.31
C VAL A 5 -12.27 14.26 -15.87
N TRP A 6 -12.14 15.19 -14.93
CA TRP A 6 -12.46 14.96 -13.53
C TRP A 6 -13.84 15.54 -13.26
N GLU A 7 -14.73 14.70 -12.73
CA GLU A 7 -16.08 15.09 -12.31
C GLU A 7 -16.26 14.67 -10.84
N HIS A 8 -16.83 15.56 -10.04
CA HIS A 8 -17.13 15.28 -8.64
C HIS A 8 -18.58 14.79 -8.56
N ASP A 9 -18.77 13.57 -8.07
CA ASP A 9 -20.08 12.98 -7.84
C ASP A 9 -20.30 12.76 -6.35
N ASP A 10 -21.12 13.63 -5.74
CA ASP A 10 -21.46 13.59 -4.32
C ASP A 10 -22.11 12.26 -3.92
N GLN A 11 -22.71 11.51 -4.87
CA GLN A 11 -23.33 10.21 -4.59
C GLN A 11 -22.29 9.11 -4.29
N LEU A 12 -21.04 9.32 -4.68
CA LEU A 12 -19.95 8.38 -4.40
C LEU A 12 -19.31 8.60 -3.03
N VAL A 13 -19.64 9.72 -2.36
CA VAL A 13 -19.02 10.12 -1.10
C VAL A 13 -19.42 9.18 0.03
N CYS A 14 -18.42 8.65 0.76
CA CYS A 14 -18.69 7.88 1.97
C CYS A 14 -19.20 8.80 3.08
N ALA A 15 -20.49 8.69 3.43
CA ALA A 15 -21.12 9.51 4.46
C ALA A 15 -20.51 9.35 5.88
N GLN A 16 -19.82 8.24 6.13
CA GLN A 16 -19.22 7.92 7.43
C GLN A 16 -17.77 8.41 7.56
N GLY A 17 -17.21 9.03 6.51
CA GLY A 17 -15.78 9.30 6.40
C GLY A 17 -14.99 8.07 5.94
N GLY A 18 -13.78 8.28 5.41
CA GLY A 18 -12.96 7.24 4.79
C GLY A 18 -12.98 7.28 3.25
N PRO A 19 -12.37 6.31 2.57
CA PRO A 19 -12.32 6.28 1.10
C PRO A 19 -13.72 6.23 0.49
N SER A 20 -14.01 7.14 -0.43
CA SER A 20 -15.24 7.17 -1.23
C SER A 20 -15.20 6.11 -2.35
N ALA A 21 -16.37 5.73 -2.86
CA ALA A 21 -16.44 4.93 -4.07
C ALA A 21 -15.78 5.71 -5.24
N THR A 22 -15.20 4.99 -6.20
CA THR A 22 -14.54 5.60 -7.35
C THR A 22 -15.03 4.94 -8.63
N VAL A 23 -15.39 5.75 -9.62
CA VAL A 23 -15.71 5.31 -10.98
C VAL A 23 -14.65 5.87 -11.92
N ILE A 24 -14.07 5.02 -12.75
CA ILE A 24 -13.15 5.41 -13.81
C ILE A 24 -13.80 5.09 -15.14
N THR A 25 -13.95 6.10 -15.99
CA THR A 25 -14.41 5.93 -17.37
C THR A 25 -13.28 6.31 -18.32
N VAL A 26 -12.95 5.41 -19.25
CA VAL A 26 -11.92 5.60 -20.27
C VAL A 26 -12.58 5.61 -21.65
N GLN A 27 -12.41 6.72 -22.38
CA GLN A 27 -12.79 6.83 -23.79
C GLN A 27 -11.62 6.44 -24.69
N LEU A 28 -11.80 5.40 -25.50
CA LEU A 28 -10.82 4.93 -26.47
C LEU A 28 -10.93 5.73 -27.78
N LYS A 29 -9.84 5.76 -28.56
CA LYS A 29 -9.80 6.51 -29.83
C LYS A 29 -10.79 6.03 -30.89
N ASN A 30 -11.23 4.78 -30.81
CA ASN A 30 -12.25 4.20 -31.69
C ASN A 30 -13.69 4.57 -31.25
N GLY A 31 -13.86 5.41 -30.24
CA GLY A 31 -15.16 5.81 -29.68
C GLY A 31 -15.72 4.85 -28.62
N GLN A 32 -15.09 3.70 -28.38
CA GLN A 32 -15.52 2.77 -27.33
C GLN A 32 -15.27 3.36 -25.94
N GLN A 33 -16.19 3.10 -25.02
CA GLN A 33 -16.06 3.45 -23.61
C GLN A 33 -15.84 2.20 -22.76
N LEU A 34 -14.86 2.26 -21.86
CA LEU A 34 -14.64 1.28 -20.81
C LEU A 34 -14.91 1.96 -19.47
N GLN A 35 -15.67 1.32 -18.60
CA GLN A 35 -15.97 1.85 -17.27
C GLN A 35 -15.69 0.79 -16.21
N ALA A 36 -15.09 1.21 -15.10
CA ALA A 36 -14.91 0.40 -13.91
C ALA A 36 -15.35 1.20 -12.67
N ARG A 37 -15.97 0.50 -11.73
CA ARG A 37 -16.40 1.07 -10.45
C ARG A 37 -15.83 0.25 -9.31
N VAL A 38 -15.30 0.94 -8.30
CA VAL A 38 -14.82 0.37 -7.04
C VAL A 38 -15.60 1.02 -5.92
N ASP A 39 -16.55 0.27 -5.36
CA ASP A 39 -17.33 0.71 -4.19
C ASP A 39 -16.54 0.59 -2.90
N LYS A 40 -15.62 -0.37 -2.87
CA LYS A 40 -14.80 -0.70 -1.72
C LYS A 40 -13.31 -0.78 -2.07
N ALA A 41 -12.55 0.21 -1.63
CA ALA A 41 -11.11 0.28 -1.76
C ALA A 41 -10.41 -0.91 -1.08
N LYS A 42 -9.38 -1.45 -1.72
CA LYS A 42 -8.59 -2.54 -1.19
C LYS A 42 -7.88 -2.12 0.11
N GLY A 43 -8.01 -2.93 1.15
CA GLY A 43 -7.48 -2.66 2.49
C GLY A 43 -8.52 -2.19 3.51
N GLU A 44 -9.74 -1.85 3.08
CA GLU A 44 -10.82 -1.54 4.02
C GLU A 44 -11.44 -2.81 4.64
N PRO A 45 -12.20 -2.70 5.75
CA PRO A 45 -12.79 -3.87 6.44
C PRO A 45 -13.63 -4.78 5.53
N TYR A 46 -14.30 -4.21 4.53
CA TYR A 46 -15.16 -4.93 3.59
C TYR A 46 -14.44 -5.38 2.30
N ASN A 47 -13.18 -4.99 2.10
CA ASN A 47 -12.32 -5.46 1.01
C ASN A 47 -10.87 -5.61 1.52
N PRO A 48 -10.62 -6.54 2.46
CA PRO A 48 -9.31 -6.65 3.11
C PRO A 48 -8.21 -7.05 2.11
N MET A 49 -6.99 -6.60 2.40
CA MET A 49 -5.81 -7.19 1.77
C MET A 49 -5.58 -8.60 2.33
N SER A 50 -5.19 -9.51 1.46
CA SER A 50 -4.66 -10.80 1.87
C SER A 50 -3.35 -10.63 2.64
N GLY A 51 -2.95 -11.68 3.38
CA GLY A 51 -1.68 -11.68 4.08
C GLY A 51 -0.49 -11.47 3.14
N ASP A 52 -0.50 -12.06 1.96
CA ASP A 52 0.57 -11.88 0.97
C ASP A 52 0.64 -10.46 0.42
N GLU A 53 -0.51 -9.85 0.10
CA GLU A 53 -0.56 -8.46 -0.34
C GLU A 53 -0.01 -7.50 0.72
N MET A 54 -0.33 -7.73 1.99
CA MET A 54 0.18 -6.93 3.10
C MET A 54 1.70 -7.11 3.29
N ARG A 55 2.19 -8.36 3.22
CA ARG A 55 3.62 -8.66 3.30
C ARG A 55 4.41 -8.01 2.17
N ASN A 56 3.92 -8.11 0.94
CA ASN A 56 4.57 -7.50 -0.21
C ASN A 56 4.61 -5.98 -0.08
N LYS A 57 3.49 -5.34 0.29
CA LYS A 57 3.45 -3.89 0.54
C LYS A 57 4.45 -3.44 1.61
N TYR A 58 4.60 -4.22 2.69
CA TYR A 58 5.59 -3.95 3.72
C TYR A 58 7.02 -3.99 3.17
N LEU A 59 7.36 -5.03 2.39
CA LEU A 59 8.69 -5.17 1.79
C LEU A 59 8.97 -4.06 0.76
N ASP A 60 7.97 -3.65 -0.03
CA ASP A 60 8.10 -2.55 -0.98
C ASP A 60 8.43 -1.22 -0.29
N CYS A 61 7.77 -0.92 0.84
CA CYS A 61 8.07 0.27 1.63
C CYS A 61 9.50 0.25 2.19
N LEU A 62 9.97 -0.91 2.65
CA LEU A 62 11.32 -1.04 3.20
C LEU A 62 12.41 -0.98 2.13
N ALA A 63 12.16 -1.58 0.97
CA ALA A 63 13.03 -1.45 -0.19
C ALA A 63 13.14 0.02 -0.62
N PHE A 64 12.02 0.74 -0.67
CA PHE A 64 12.00 2.19 -0.95
C PHE A 64 12.80 3.00 0.09
N ALA A 65 12.74 2.61 1.37
CA ALA A 65 13.52 3.23 2.44
C ALA A 65 15.02 2.86 2.43
N GLY A 66 15.47 2.00 1.51
CA GLY A 66 16.87 1.56 1.43
C GLY A 66 17.25 0.45 2.41
N ILE A 67 16.28 -0.26 3.00
CA ILE A 67 16.56 -1.41 3.86
C ILE A 67 16.85 -2.64 2.99
N PRO A 68 17.98 -3.35 3.22
CA PRO A 68 18.27 -4.61 2.55
C PRO A 68 17.16 -5.66 2.71
N GLU A 69 16.86 -6.41 1.65
CA GLU A 69 15.77 -7.38 1.63
C GLU A 69 15.86 -8.42 2.76
N ALA A 70 17.07 -8.93 3.04
CA ALA A 70 17.28 -9.90 4.12
C ALA A 70 16.90 -9.33 5.50
N GLN A 71 17.24 -8.05 5.73
CA GLN A 71 16.89 -7.33 6.95
C GLN A 71 15.38 -7.10 7.03
N ALA A 72 14.75 -6.68 5.93
CA ALA A 72 13.30 -6.48 5.82
C ALA A 72 12.48 -7.77 6.06
N ARG A 73 12.95 -8.91 5.53
CA ARG A 73 12.30 -10.21 5.76
C ARG A 73 12.45 -10.68 7.20
N SER A 74 13.63 -10.45 7.81
CA SER A 74 13.88 -10.75 9.21
C SER A 74 12.97 -9.92 10.13
N SER A 75 12.85 -8.61 9.89
CA SER A 75 11.96 -7.74 10.67
C SER A 75 10.49 -8.15 10.53
N LEU A 76 10.06 -8.51 9.33
CA LEU A 76 8.70 -9.00 9.07
C LEU A 76 8.39 -10.30 9.83
N GLN A 77 9.34 -11.24 9.84
CA GLN A 77 9.19 -12.49 10.59
C GLN A 77 9.00 -12.23 12.08
N ARG A 78 9.82 -11.34 12.65
CA ARG A 78 9.74 -10.95 14.07
C ARG A 78 8.42 -10.25 14.39
N LEU A 79 7.99 -9.30 13.55
CA LEU A 79 6.68 -8.64 13.68
C LEU A 79 5.52 -9.65 13.64
N SER A 80 5.61 -10.70 12.83
CA SER A 80 4.56 -11.73 12.75
C SER A 80 4.45 -12.62 14.00
N GLN A 81 5.43 -12.53 14.92
CA GLN A 81 5.50 -13.26 16.18
C GLN A 81 5.73 -12.29 17.35
N LEU A 82 5.23 -11.06 17.23
CA LEU A 82 5.51 -9.98 18.17
C LEU A 82 5.12 -10.34 19.61
N GLU A 83 4.07 -11.15 19.80
CA GLU A 83 3.64 -11.63 21.11
C GLU A 83 4.66 -12.53 21.81
N ARG A 84 5.67 -13.03 21.07
CA ARG A 84 6.76 -13.88 21.57
C ARG A 84 8.10 -13.14 21.67
N GLU A 85 8.14 -11.89 21.23
CA GLU A 85 9.36 -11.09 21.29
C GLU A 85 9.66 -10.68 22.73
N ALA A 86 10.89 -10.95 23.18
CA ALA A 86 11.29 -10.62 24.55
C ALA A 86 11.30 -9.10 24.80
N GLN A 87 11.61 -8.31 23.78
CA GLN A 87 11.66 -6.85 23.85
C GLN A 87 11.32 -6.21 22.50
N ALA A 88 10.29 -5.36 22.47
CA ALA A 88 9.83 -4.68 21.25
C ALA A 88 10.94 -3.82 20.57
N GLY A 89 11.87 -3.25 21.35
CA GLY A 89 12.98 -2.46 20.82
C GLY A 89 13.90 -3.23 19.87
N GLN A 90 13.98 -4.55 20.00
CA GLN A 90 14.80 -5.38 19.10
C GLN A 90 14.18 -5.53 17.71
N VAL A 91 12.86 -5.38 17.58
CA VAL A 91 12.20 -5.35 16.27
C VAL A 91 12.52 -4.05 15.56
N LEU A 92 12.56 -2.94 16.31
CA LEU A 92 12.89 -1.60 15.79
C LEU A 92 14.35 -1.48 15.37
N SER A 93 15.29 -2.12 16.08
CA SER A 93 16.71 -2.09 15.67
C SER A 93 16.94 -2.73 14.31
N ALA A 94 16.09 -3.67 13.89
CA ALA A 94 16.13 -4.26 12.57
C ALA A 94 15.59 -3.33 11.47
N LEU A 95 15.01 -2.16 11.80
CA LEU A 95 14.47 -1.19 10.83
C LEU A 95 15.35 0.06 10.66
N VAL A 96 16.58 0.02 11.17
CA VAL A 96 17.56 1.09 10.96
C VAL A 96 18.13 0.96 9.55
N VAL A 97 18.00 2.02 8.76
CA VAL A 97 18.63 2.13 7.43
C VAL A 97 20.15 2.12 7.63
N PRO A 98 20.89 1.23 6.95
CA PRO A 98 22.35 1.24 7.01
C PRO A 98 22.88 2.61 6.60
N LYS A 99 23.82 3.15 7.38
CA LYS A 99 24.51 4.39 6.99
C LYS A 99 25.38 4.05 5.78
N GLU A 100 25.33 4.85 4.71
CA GLU A 100 26.30 4.72 3.63
C GLU A 100 27.71 4.88 4.23
N GLU A 101 28.55 3.86 4.03
CA GLU A 101 29.97 3.95 4.36
C GLU A 101 30.61 4.91 3.37
N ASN A 102 30.83 6.16 3.79
CA ASN A 102 31.61 7.13 3.05
C ASN A 102 33.02 6.57 2.84
N ASN A 103 33.27 5.95 1.69
CA ASN A 103 34.60 5.58 1.24
C ASN A 103 35.33 6.85 0.78
N THR A 104 36.02 7.51 1.71
CA THR A 104 37.06 8.52 1.40
C THR A 104 38.40 7.82 1.25
#